data_AF-A0A7E5W8P9-F1
#
_entry.id   AF-A0A7E5W8P9-F1
#
_cell.length_a   1.000
_cell.length_b   1.000
_cell.length_c   1.000
_cell.angle_alpha   90.00
_cell.angle_beta   90.00
_cell.angle_gamma   90.00
#
_symmetry.space_group_name_H-M   'P 1'
#
loop_
_entity.id
_entity.type
_entity.pdbx_description
1 polymer ?
#
loop_
_entity_poly.entity_id
_entity_poly.type
_entity_poly.pdbx_seq_one_letter_code
_entity_poly.pdbx_strand_id
1 'polypeptide(L)'
;MDAIKSNPILNFHDNQLAIVRKNYGYEDVNKLVQDIDHFQDWISKQNHFKVKEFDRQFLERYIIYNKGSIERAKQRFDKLLTFTTLMPDYLQNFDIKNEFKALRNISHICVLPKPTDDNYRVIITSLTGQDDDDFQLISYYRYMFVLGEYMLHNDYCCGYEFVGDTNNFTMGTVKKMNPIVIHKALTLLVEAMGQRMKKLHLVSGSKFFDTILLLFKQGLSAKLASRLIVHPNYESLYQHIPKEMLPSNMGGNERSMQELDGVVFKEMCSDVHIANVKHMEQASTDESCRVSSKFNEEYSGMPGSFKTLCVDYMEEIKKNPVLLFNPNQLRNVRKQLNYEEVNKLIQDIDHLDNWIRQQTHFRVKDFDREFLERFLIYNKGSIGRAKQKFDKLCTFNNLMPELMQNYDIKNEFGVTLKVADVCVLPQPVAENYRILVTRLTGYDDSNYIHISYFRYLHLLIQYMLRNDYCVGYELLVDTRKLTLSTMKSINPMATHKGMTLLTAGLGQRIKKIHLMSGSKFFNAVVAIGRQSISAKLFQRIIIHDSLESLYEHIPKEQLPVDFGGLEKSTKELSDQMFREISSEENIERVKYLEKASTNESYRMSCKFNEEYSGMPGSFKTLCVD
;
A
#
# COMPACT_ATOMS: atom_id res chain seq x y z
N MET A 1 -10.65 26.34 -22.15
CA MET A 1 -9.78 25.76 -21.10
C MET A 1 -8.39 26.41 -21.17
N ASP A 2 -8.34 27.70 -21.51
CA ASP A 2 -7.14 28.28 -22.15
C ASP A 2 -6.44 29.32 -21.27
N ALA A 3 -7.10 29.74 -20.19
CA ALA A 3 -6.55 30.67 -19.22
C ALA A 3 -7.09 30.39 -17.81
N ILE A 4 -6.27 30.65 -16.80
CA ILE A 4 -6.68 30.66 -15.40
C ILE A 4 -7.37 32.00 -15.12
N LYS A 5 -8.55 31.97 -14.50
CA LYS A 5 -9.29 33.18 -14.14
C LYS A 5 -8.63 33.89 -12.95
N SER A 6 -8.71 35.21 -12.93
CA SER A 6 -8.35 36.00 -11.75
C SER A 6 -9.17 35.54 -10.54
N ASN A 7 -8.55 35.52 -9.36
CA ASN A 7 -9.17 35.05 -8.13
C ASN A 7 -8.82 35.97 -6.94
N PRO A 8 -9.76 36.26 -6.04
CA PRO A 8 -9.50 37.13 -4.87
C PRO A 8 -8.50 36.56 -3.85
N ILE A 9 -8.32 35.23 -3.84
CA ILE A 9 -7.40 34.52 -2.94
C ILE A 9 -6.11 34.14 -3.67
N LEU A 10 -6.21 33.75 -4.94
CA LEU A 10 -5.14 33.02 -5.64
C LEU A 10 -4.42 33.88 -6.68
N ASN A 11 -3.11 33.96 -6.51
CA ASN A 11 -2.16 34.37 -7.53
C ASN A 11 -1.57 33.11 -8.21
N PHE A 12 -1.13 33.29 -9.45
CA PHE A 12 -0.56 32.24 -10.28
C PHE A 12 0.78 32.69 -10.85
N HIS A 13 1.72 31.76 -11.02
CA HIS A 13 2.95 32.03 -11.77
C HIS A 13 2.65 32.16 -13.26
N ASP A 14 3.55 32.83 -13.99
CA ASP A 14 3.50 32.87 -15.45
C ASP A 14 3.51 31.45 -16.02
N ASN A 15 2.61 31.18 -16.97
CA ASN A 15 2.45 29.87 -17.62
C ASN A 15 2.14 28.69 -16.67
N GLN A 16 1.69 28.94 -15.43
CA GLN A 16 1.38 27.89 -14.46
C GLN A 16 0.45 26.80 -15.02
N LEU A 17 -0.56 27.20 -15.81
CA LEU A 17 -1.47 26.27 -16.49
C LEU A 17 -0.71 25.25 -17.35
N ALA A 18 0.17 25.74 -18.23
CA ALA A 18 0.95 24.91 -19.15
C ALA A 18 1.94 24.01 -18.39
N ILE A 19 2.61 24.55 -17.37
CA ILE A 19 3.59 23.81 -16.55
C ILE A 19 2.91 22.66 -15.81
N VAL A 20 1.77 22.92 -15.17
CA VAL A 20 1.05 21.90 -14.41
C VAL A 20 0.48 20.82 -15.34
N ARG A 21 -0.07 21.19 -16.50
CA ARG A 21 -0.52 20.22 -17.52
C ARG A 21 0.63 19.34 -18.02
N LYS A 22 1.76 19.96 -18.34
CA LYS A 22 2.98 19.26 -18.75
C LYS A 22 3.44 18.23 -17.72
N ASN A 23 3.47 18.61 -16.44
CA ASN A 23 3.87 17.71 -15.35
C ASN A 23 3.03 16.43 -15.25
N TYR A 24 1.80 16.44 -15.79
CA TYR A 24 0.89 15.31 -15.78
C TYR A 24 0.61 14.74 -17.18
N GLY A 25 1.42 15.09 -18.18
CA GLY A 25 1.38 14.48 -19.51
C GLY A 25 0.26 15.00 -20.41
N TYR A 26 -0.12 16.27 -20.21
CA TYR A 26 -1.11 17.01 -21.01
C TYR A 26 -0.49 18.22 -21.73
N GLU A 27 0.74 18.05 -22.25
CA GLU A 27 1.34 19.05 -23.15
C GLU A 27 0.48 19.22 -24.41
N ASP A 28 -0.10 18.13 -24.90
CA ASP A 28 -1.18 18.15 -25.90
C ASP A 28 -2.54 18.30 -25.21
N VAL A 29 -3.18 19.45 -25.43
CA VAL A 29 -4.50 19.78 -24.87
C VAL A 29 -5.59 18.86 -25.43
N ASN A 30 -5.45 18.32 -26.64
CA ASN A 30 -6.45 17.41 -27.20
C ASN A 30 -6.58 16.13 -26.40
N LYS A 31 -5.45 15.59 -25.92
CA LYS A 31 -5.45 14.44 -25.01
C LYS A 31 -6.20 14.74 -23.72
N LEU A 32 -6.02 15.95 -23.15
CA LEU A 32 -6.75 16.35 -21.95
C LEU A 32 -8.26 16.46 -22.20
N VAL A 33 -8.65 17.02 -23.34
CA VAL A 33 -10.06 17.11 -23.76
C VAL A 33 -10.67 15.71 -23.88
N GLN A 34 -9.99 14.78 -24.56
CA GLN A 34 -10.43 13.39 -24.69
C GLN A 34 -10.56 12.69 -23.34
N ASP A 35 -9.60 12.90 -22.43
CA ASP A 35 -9.63 12.34 -21.08
C ASP A 35 -10.82 12.91 -20.27
N ILE A 36 -11.12 14.19 -20.39
CA ILE A 36 -12.32 14.79 -19.78
C ILE A 36 -13.59 14.19 -20.39
N ASP A 37 -13.65 14.02 -21.72
CA ASP A 37 -14.80 13.42 -22.41
C ASP A 37 -15.05 11.99 -21.93
N HIS A 38 -13.99 11.17 -21.85
CA HIS A 38 -14.05 9.81 -21.32
C HIS A 38 -14.49 9.79 -19.86
N PHE A 39 -14.07 10.77 -19.06
CA PHE A 39 -14.46 10.83 -17.66
C PHE A 39 -15.94 11.20 -17.51
N GLN A 40 -16.43 12.18 -18.29
CA GLN A 40 -17.85 12.54 -18.33
C GLN A 40 -18.73 11.38 -18.81
N ASP A 41 -18.35 10.72 -19.90
CA ASP A 41 -19.06 9.55 -20.42
C ASP A 41 -19.09 8.40 -19.41
N TRP A 42 -18.01 8.20 -18.66
CA TRP A 42 -18.00 7.21 -17.58
C TRP A 42 -18.95 7.61 -16.44
N ILE A 43 -18.95 8.87 -15.99
CA ILE A 43 -19.85 9.38 -14.95
C ILE A 43 -21.31 9.17 -15.37
N SER A 44 -21.67 9.52 -16.62
CA SER A 44 -23.04 9.40 -17.11
C SER A 44 -23.55 7.94 -17.13
N LYS A 45 -22.64 6.99 -17.33
CA LYS A 45 -22.90 5.55 -17.34
C LYS A 45 -23.00 4.91 -15.95
N GLN A 46 -22.67 5.62 -14.87
CA GLN A 46 -22.81 5.09 -13.51
C GLN A 46 -24.27 5.18 -13.06
N ASN A 47 -24.93 4.03 -12.89
CA ASN A 47 -26.35 4.00 -12.52
C ASN A 47 -26.62 4.46 -11.08
N HIS A 48 -25.67 4.22 -10.18
CA HIS A 48 -25.76 4.61 -8.77
C HIS A 48 -25.44 6.08 -8.52
N PHE A 49 -24.97 6.86 -9.49
CA PHE A 49 -24.70 8.29 -9.28
C PHE A 49 -25.99 9.10 -9.39
N LYS A 50 -26.32 9.86 -8.35
CA LYS A 50 -27.49 10.76 -8.35
C LYS A 50 -27.27 12.01 -9.21
N VAL A 51 -26.04 12.52 -9.22
CA VAL A 51 -25.61 13.65 -10.05
C VAL A 51 -24.60 13.13 -11.06
N LYS A 52 -24.82 13.47 -12.34
CA LYS A 52 -23.99 13.03 -13.46
C LYS A 52 -23.33 14.19 -14.22
N GLU A 53 -23.81 15.40 -14.00
CA GLU A 53 -23.34 16.60 -14.67
C GLU A 53 -22.38 17.38 -13.77
N PHE A 54 -21.19 17.63 -14.29
CA PHE A 54 -20.12 18.37 -13.61
C PHE A 54 -19.42 19.30 -14.59
N ASP A 55 -18.99 20.46 -14.09
CA ASP A 55 -18.22 21.42 -14.87
C ASP A 55 -16.91 20.80 -15.38
N ARG A 56 -16.57 21.07 -16.65
CA ARG A 56 -15.37 20.50 -17.27
C ARG A 56 -14.07 20.96 -16.61
N GLN A 57 -14.02 22.19 -16.10
CA GLN A 57 -12.83 22.70 -15.42
C GLN A 57 -12.65 22.04 -14.05
N PHE A 58 -13.75 21.71 -13.37
CA PHE A 58 -13.70 20.88 -12.16
C PHE A 58 -13.16 19.49 -12.49
N LEU A 59 -13.69 18.81 -13.52
CA LEU A 59 -13.23 17.48 -13.92
C LEU A 59 -11.76 17.47 -14.36
N GLU A 60 -11.33 18.50 -15.10
CA GLU A 60 -9.93 18.70 -15.48
C GLU A 60 -9.02 18.73 -14.23
N ARG A 61 -9.32 19.62 -13.27
CA ARG A 61 -8.51 19.76 -12.05
C ARG A 61 -8.56 18.49 -11.20
N TYR A 62 -9.70 17.81 -11.18
CA TYR A 62 -9.83 16.53 -10.50
C TYR A 62 -8.90 15.46 -11.12
N ILE A 63 -8.79 15.40 -12.44
CA ILE A 63 -7.83 14.53 -13.14
C ILE A 63 -6.39 14.92 -12.81
N ILE A 64 -6.07 16.22 -12.79
CA ILE A 64 -4.75 16.75 -12.41
C ILE A 64 -4.37 16.34 -10.98
N TYR A 65 -5.28 16.45 -10.01
CA TYR A 65 -5.05 15.99 -8.63
C TYR A 65 -4.84 14.47 -8.53
N ASN A 66 -5.40 13.75 -9.50
CA ASN A 66 -5.19 12.32 -9.69
C ASN A 66 -4.01 11.98 -10.60
N LYS A 67 -3.05 12.90 -10.75
CA LYS A 67 -1.80 12.75 -11.50
C LYS A 67 -1.98 12.45 -12.99
N GLY A 68 -3.06 12.94 -13.59
CA GLY A 68 -3.39 12.65 -14.98
C GLY A 68 -3.79 11.20 -15.23
N SER A 69 -4.14 10.44 -14.19
CA SER A 69 -4.64 9.08 -14.33
C SER A 69 -6.16 9.06 -14.28
N ILE A 70 -6.79 8.86 -15.43
CA ILE A 70 -8.25 8.75 -15.56
C ILE A 70 -8.81 7.63 -14.69
N GLU A 71 -8.19 6.45 -14.71
CA GLU A 71 -8.67 5.31 -13.90
C GLU A 71 -8.61 5.60 -12.39
N ARG A 72 -7.57 6.33 -11.96
CA ARG A 72 -7.48 6.77 -10.57
C ARG A 72 -8.53 7.84 -10.24
N ALA A 73 -8.79 8.75 -11.17
CA ALA A 73 -9.84 9.76 -11.03
C ALA A 73 -11.21 9.09 -10.88
N LYS A 74 -11.57 8.16 -11.77
CA LYS A 74 -12.83 7.37 -11.70
C LYS A 74 -13.02 6.68 -10.35
N GLN A 75 -12.02 5.92 -9.89
CA GLN A 75 -12.08 5.21 -8.62
C GLN A 75 -12.32 6.16 -7.44
N ARG A 76 -11.61 7.28 -7.39
CA ARG A 76 -11.72 8.24 -6.29
C ARG A 76 -12.99 9.08 -6.36
N PHE A 77 -13.48 9.34 -7.57
CA PHE A 77 -14.74 10.05 -7.77
C PHE A 77 -15.93 9.24 -7.29
N ASP A 78 -15.96 7.93 -7.59
CA ASP A 78 -16.96 7.02 -7.00
C ASP A 78 -16.86 7.03 -5.46
N LYS A 79 -15.63 7.02 -4.92
CA LYS A 79 -15.37 7.17 -3.48
C LYS A 79 -15.90 8.45 -2.89
N LEU A 80 -15.69 9.58 -3.56
CA LEU A 80 -16.22 10.87 -3.14
C LEU A 80 -17.74 10.82 -3.04
N LEU A 81 -18.44 10.45 -4.11
CA LEU A 81 -19.91 10.44 -4.14
C LEU A 81 -20.48 9.45 -3.11
N THR A 82 -19.85 8.30 -2.93
CA THR A 82 -20.35 7.34 -1.96
C THR A 82 -20.10 7.79 -0.53
N PHE A 83 -18.95 8.39 -0.24
CA PHE A 83 -18.72 8.97 1.08
C PHE A 83 -19.63 10.15 1.37
N THR A 84 -20.03 10.91 0.35
CA THR A 84 -21.09 11.92 0.50
C THR A 84 -22.37 11.27 1.04
N THR A 85 -22.71 10.06 0.60
CA THR A 85 -23.84 9.27 1.14
C THR A 85 -23.57 8.72 2.54
N LEU A 86 -22.40 8.12 2.78
CA LEU A 86 -22.11 7.35 4.00
C LEU A 86 -21.64 8.22 5.19
N MET A 87 -21.18 9.43 4.93
CA MET A 87 -20.61 10.33 5.94
C MET A 87 -21.24 11.73 5.85
N PRO A 88 -22.58 11.85 6.01
CA PRO A 88 -23.28 13.13 5.90
C PRO A 88 -22.78 14.17 6.92
N ASP A 89 -22.35 13.71 8.11
CA ASP A 89 -21.76 14.58 9.14
C ASP A 89 -20.47 15.29 8.68
N TYR A 90 -19.79 14.78 7.65
CA TYR A 90 -18.58 15.40 7.10
C TYR A 90 -18.85 16.17 5.81
N LEU A 91 -19.76 15.68 4.96
CA LEU A 91 -19.88 16.11 3.56
C LEU A 91 -21.26 16.63 3.15
N GLN A 92 -22.23 16.68 4.06
CA GLN A 92 -23.57 17.20 3.80
C GLN A 92 -23.99 18.27 4.80
N ASN A 93 -25.08 18.97 4.46
CA ASN A 93 -25.78 19.92 5.31
C ASN A 93 -24.91 21.07 5.83
N PHE A 94 -23.99 21.58 5.00
CA PHE A 94 -23.18 22.75 5.33
C PHE A 94 -24.06 24.01 5.46
N ASP A 95 -23.91 24.72 6.57
CA ASP A 95 -24.35 26.11 6.73
C ASP A 95 -23.12 27.01 6.83
N ILE A 96 -22.46 27.23 5.69
CA ILE A 96 -21.15 27.89 5.62
C ILE A 96 -21.15 29.26 6.32
N LYS A 97 -22.27 29.99 6.26
CA LYS A 97 -22.40 31.34 6.84
C LYS A 97 -22.45 31.31 8.38
N ASN A 98 -22.90 30.22 9.00
CA ASN A 98 -23.12 30.16 10.45
C ASN A 98 -22.32 29.09 11.20
N GLU A 99 -21.99 27.97 10.55
CA GLU A 99 -21.43 26.77 11.20
C GLU A 99 -20.02 26.99 11.77
N PHE A 100 -19.24 27.88 11.17
CA PHE A 100 -17.81 28.04 11.47
C PHE A 100 -17.48 29.16 12.47
N LYS A 101 -18.48 29.74 13.16
CA LYS A 101 -18.26 30.85 14.12
C LYS A 101 -17.29 30.46 15.24
N ALA A 102 -17.55 29.35 15.92
CA ALA A 102 -16.68 28.87 17.01
C ALA A 102 -15.26 28.52 16.52
N LEU A 103 -15.14 27.91 15.34
CA LEU A 103 -13.84 27.62 14.72
C LEU A 103 -13.03 28.89 14.47
N ARG A 104 -13.68 29.95 13.98
CA ARG A 104 -13.03 31.24 13.68
C ARG A 104 -12.66 32.04 14.92
N ASN A 105 -13.30 31.80 16.06
CA ASN A 105 -12.87 32.38 17.34
C ASN A 105 -11.53 31.80 17.80
N ILE A 106 -11.31 30.50 17.56
CA ILE A 106 -10.14 29.79 18.08
C ILE A 106 -8.98 29.67 17.08
N SER A 107 -9.23 29.90 15.78
CA SER A 107 -8.23 29.64 14.73
C SER A 107 -8.34 30.58 13.53
N HIS A 108 -7.22 30.72 12.83
CA HIS A 108 -7.14 31.33 11.50
C HIS A 108 -6.72 30.28 10.48
N ILE A 109 -7.46 30.18 9.37
CA ILE A 109 -7.16 29.23 8.28
C ILE A 109 -6.90 30.03 7.00
N CYS A 110 -5.65 30.03 6.57
CA CYS A 110 -5.15 30.92 5.54
C CYS A 110 -4.63 30.13 4.34
N VAL A 111 -4.95 30.62 3.15
CA VAL A 111 -4.36 30.15 1.89
C VAL A 111 -3.33 31.20 1.46
N LEU A 112 -2.08 30.79 1.24
CA LEU A 112 -1.09 31.72 0.71
C LEU A 112 -1.39 32.05 -0.76
N PRO A 113 -1.50 33.34 -1.12
CA PRO A 113 -1.91 33.73 -2.47
C PRO A 113 -0.97 33.26 -3.57
N LYS A 114 0.34 33.21 -3.33
CA LYS A 114 1.32 32.71 -4.30
C LYS A 114 1.63 31.23 -4.00
N PRO A 115 1.65 30.33 -5.00
CA PRO A 115 2.10 28.96 -4.78
C PRO A 115 3.63 28.90 -4.69
N THR A 116 4.18 27.79 -4.20
CA THR A 116 5.62 27.53 -4.22
C THR A 116 6.14 27.47 -5.67
N ASP A 117 7.45 27.54 -5.86
CA ASP A 117 8.08 27.48 -7.20
C ASP A 117 7.75 26.18 -7.94
N ASP A 118 7.49 25.09 -7.22
CA ASP A 118 7.05 23.82 -7.78
C ASP A 118 5.51 23.66 -7.84
N ASN A 119 4.78 24.78 -7.78
CA ASN A 119 3.33 24.90 -7.94
C ASN A 119 2.52 24.16 -6.87
N TYR A 120 2.96 24.12 -5.61
CA TYR A 120 2.15 23.67 -4.48
C TYR A 120 1.55 24.85 -3.73
N ARG A 121 0.31 24.72 -3.30
CA ARG A 121 -0.38 25.73 -2.52
C ARG A 121 -0.12 25.52 -1.04
N VAL A 122 0.24 26.56 -0.31
CA VAL A 122 0.45 26.48 1.13
C VAL A 122 -0.85 26.86 1.85
N ILE A 123 -1.28 26.01 2.77
CA ILE A 123 -2.40 26.29 3.69
C ILE A 123 -1.87 26.28 5.11
N ILE A 124 -2.12 27.36 5.84
CA ILE A 124 -1.65 27.56 7.21
C ILE A 124 -2.84 27.58 8.15
N THR A 125 -2.76 26.82 9.23
CA THR A 125 -3.68 26.91 10.36
C THR A 125 -2.89 27.33 11.59
N SER A 126 -3.31 28.42 12.22
CA SER A 126 -2.81 28.85 13.54
C SER A 126 -3.96 29.01 14.51
N LEU A 127 -3.67 28.86 15.80
CA LEU A 127 -4.64 29.12 16.86
C LEU A 127 -4.48 30.53 17.43
N THR A 128 -5.59 31.08 17.92
CA THR A 128 -5.64 32.41 18.55
C THR A 128 -5.24 32.38 20.03
N GLY A 129 -5.23 31.19 20.65
CA GLY A 129 -5.04 31.03 22.09
C GLY A 129 -6.32 31.20 22.91
N GLN A 130 -7.46 31.39 22.25
CA GLN A 130 -8.78 31.40 22.88
C GLN A 130 -9.39 30.00 22.84
N ASP A 131 -10.14 29.67 23.89
CA ASP A 131 -11.02 28.51 23.92
C ASP A 131 -12.45 28.95 23.61
N ASP A 132 -13.19 28.10 22.91
CA ASP A 132 -14.61 28.26 22.65
C ASP A 132 -15.27 26.91 22.95
N ASP A 133 -16.24 26.89 23.87
CA ASP A 133 -16.87 25.65 24.33
C ASP A 133 -17.67 24.96 23.22
N ASP A 134 -18.19 25.71 22.25
CA ASP A 134 -18.97 25.20 21.13
C ASP A 134 -18.09 24.63 20.00
N PHE A 135 -16.78 24.90 20.02
CA PHE A 135 -15.86 24.36 19.01
C PHE A 135 -15.83 22.83 19.03
N GLN A 136 -15.92 22.21 17.86
CA GLN A 136 -15.67 20.78 17.66
C GLN A 136 -14.63 20.57 16.57
N LEU A 137 -13.74 19.59 16.76
CA LEU A 137 -12.69 19.30 15.77
C LEU A 137 -13.27 18.94 14.38
N ILE A 138 -14.46 18.34 14.33
CA ILE A 138 -15.12 18.03 13.07
C ILE A 138 -15.43 19.31 12.27
N SER A 139 -15.78 20.42 12.93
CA SER A 139 -16.04 21.71 12.28
C SER A 139 -14.80 22.27 11.56
N TYR A 140 -13.60 22.04 12.12
CA TYR A 140 -12.33 22.36 11.42
C TYR A 140 -12.22 21.60 10.10
N TYR A 141 -12.46 20.28 10.11
CA TYR A 141 -12.35 19.50 8.89
C TYR A 141 -13.48 19.75 7.89
N ARG A 142 -14.69 20.06 8.38
CA ARG A 142 -15.80 20.53 7.54
C ARG A 142 -15.44 21.82 6.82
N TYR A 143 -14.82 22.78 7.50
CA TYR A 143 -14.25 23.97 6.87
C TYR A 143 -13.21 23.61 5.80
N MET A 144 -12.33 22.65 6.10
CA MET A 144 -11.31 22.19 5.14
C MET A 144 -11.90 21.52 3.89
N PHE A 145 -13.06 20.85 3.97
CA PHE A 145 -13.74 20.33 2.78
C PHE A 145 -14.35 21.44 1.94
N VAL A 146 -15.04 22.40 2.57
CA VAL A 146 -15.56 23.59 1.87
C VAL A 146 -14.42 24.34 1.17
N LEU A 147 -13.29 24.55 1.87
CA LEU A 147 -12.10 25.12 1.28
C LEU A 147 -11.54 24.26 0.14
N GLY A 148 -11.44 22.94 0.32
CA GLY A 148 -11.00 22.00 -0.71
C GLY A 148 -11.85 22.06 -1.98
N GLU A 149 -13.17 22.20 -1.84
CA GLU A 149 -14.09 22.43 -2.95
C GLU A 149 -13.82 23.76 -3.65
N TYR A 150 -13.58 24.83 -2.90
CA TYR A 150 -13.21 26.12 -3.48
C TYR A 150 -11.96 26.00 -4.33
N MET A 151 -10.94 25.31 -3.80
CA MET A 151 -9.67 25.10 -4.51
C MET A 151 -9.83 24.22 -5.75
N LEU A 152 -10.66 23.18 -5.71
CA LEU A 152 -10.96 22.33 -6.88
C LEU A 152 -11.66 23.09 -8.01
N HIS A 153 -12.36 24.19 -7.72
CA HIS A 153 -13.02 25.01 -8.73
C HIS A 153 -12.16 26.19 -9.22
N ASN A 154 -11.18 26.63 -8.42
CA ASN A 154 -10.50 27.90 -8.66
C ASN A 154 -8.98 27.80 -8.78
N ASP A 155 -8.32 26.84 -8.13
CA ASP A 155 -6.85 26.72 -8.17
C ASP A 155 -6.38 25.82 -9.31
N TYR A 156 -5.11 25.98 -9.70
CA TYR A 156 -4.45 25.14 -10.70
C TYR A 156 -3.05 24.76 -10.21
N CYS A 157 -3.00 24.07 -9.06
CA CYS A 157 -1.76 23.66 -8.39
C CYS A 157 -1.50 22.14 -8.52
N CYS A 158 -0.28 21.71 -8.22
CA CYS A 158 0.07 20.29 -8.17
C CYS A 158 -0.42 19.57 -6.90
N GLY A 159 -0.76 20.32 -5.86
CA GLY A 159 -1.17 19.83 -4.54
C GLY A 159 -0.91 20.88 -3.47
N TYR A 160 -0.76 20.43 -2.22
CA TYR A 160 -0.68 21.31 -1.05
C TYR A 160 0.48 20.98 -0.10
N GLU A 161 1.01 22.00 0.55
CA GLU A 161 1.79 21.89 1.78
C GLU A 161 0.95 22.49 2.93
N PHE A 162 0.77 21.74 4.02
CA PHE A 162 -0.01 22.20 5.17
C PHE A 162 0.93 22.60 6.30
N VAL A 163 0.65 23.72 6.96
CA VAL A 163 1.38 24.21 8.13
C VAL A 163 0.41 24.31 9.30
N GLY A 164 0.65 23.53 10.35
CA GLY A 164 0.00 23.69 11.65
C GLY A 164 0.93 24.43 12.60
N ASP A 165 0.59 25.67 12.93
CA ASP A 165 1.27 26.41 13.99
C ASP A 165 0.64 26.06 15.34
N THR A 166 1.42 25.36 16.18
CA THR A 166 0.93 24.91 17.48
C THR A 166 1.13 25.91 18.61
N ASN A 167 1.82 27.04 18.39
CA ASN A 167 2.30 27.95 19.45
C ASN A 167 1.22 28.34 20.47
N ASN A 168 -0.01 28.58 20.01
CA ASN A 168 -1.12 29.05 20.85
C ASN A 168 -2.13 27.94 21.22
N PHE A 169 -1.72 26.66 21.23
CA PHE A 169 -2.59 25.60 21.73
C PHE A 169 -2.88 25.75 23.22
N THR A 170 -4.16 25.81 23.54
CA THR A 170 -4.70 25.74 24.91
C THR A 170 -4.97 24.30 25.31
N MET A 171 -5.12 24.05 26.61
CA MET A 171 -5.56 22.74 27.09
C MET A 171 -6.99 22.42 26.63
N GLY A 172 -7.88 23.42 26.51
CA GLY A 172 -9.24 23.23 26.00
C GLY A 172 -9.23 22.69 24.57
N THR A 173 -8.40 23.27 23.70
CA THR A 173 -8.23 22.79 22.31
C THR A 173 -7.62 21.39 22.26
N VAL A 174 -6.58 21.10 23.06
CA VAL A 174 -5.96 19.76 23.11
C VAL A 174 -6.96 18.68 23.52
N LYS A 175 -7.84 18.96 24.49
CA LYS A 175 -8.88 18.01 24.92
C LYS A 175 -9.92 17.69 23.84
N LYS A 176 -10.10 18.60 22.87
CA LYS A 176 -11.01 18.43 21.74
C LYS A 176 -10.35 17.68 20.56
N MET A 177 -9.04 17.42 20.62
CA MET A 177 -8.36 16.62 19.60
C MET A 177 -8.81 15.16 19.65
N ASN A 178 -9.18 14.61 18.50
CA ASN A 178 -9.64 13.23 18.38
C ASN A 178 -8.96 12.55 17.17
N PRO A 179 -8.05 11.57 17.38
CA PRO A 179 -7.36 10.87 16.32
C PRO A 179 -8.28 10.20 15.29
N ILE A 180 -9.46 9.73 15.69
CA ILE A 180 -10.44 9.09 14.78
C ILE A 180 -11.03 10.13 13.82
N VAL A 181 -11.37 11.32 14.31
CA VAL A 181 -11.85 12.44 13.49
C VAL A 181 -10.76 12.88 12.51
N ILE A 182 -9.53 13.03 12.99
CA ILE A 182 -8.35 13.34 12.16
C ILE A 182 -8.18 12.29 11.05
N HIS A 183 -8.23 11.01 11.40
CA HIS A 183 -8.04 9.92 10.46
C HIS A 183 -9.11 9.88 9.38
N LYS A 184 -10.39 9.97 9.78
CA LYS A 184 -11.52 10.00 8.85
C LYS A 184 -11.43 11.19 7.90
N ALA A 185 -11.18 12.38 8.42
CA ALA A 185 -11.11 13.58 7.61
C ALA A 185 -9.93 13.59 6.62
N LEU A 186 -8.73 13.17 7.07
CA LEU A 186 -7.57 13.08 6.19
C LEU A 186 -7.73 11.99 5.12
N THR A 187 -8.43 10.90 5.45
CA THR A 187 -8.81 9.88 4.47
C THR A 187 -9.74 10.46 3.40
N LEU A 188 -10.78 11.20 3.79
CA LEU A 188 -11.68 11.88 2.84
C LEU A 188 -10.92 12.88 1.94
N LEU A 189 -10.09 13.74 2.51
CA LEU A 189 -9.30 14.71 1.73
C LEU A 189 -8.39 14.01 0.71
N VAL A 190 -7.64 12.98 1.13
CA VAL A 190 -6.57 12.39 0.31
C VAL A 190 -7.07 11.28 -0.62
N GLU A 191 -7.98 10.44 -0.15
CA GLU A 191 -8.44 9.25 -0.86
C GLU A 191 -9.71 9.49 -1.65
N ALA A 192 -10.62 10.36 -1.18
CA ALA A 192 -11.84 10.71 -1.90
C ALA A 192 -11.61 11.93 -2.79
N MET A 193 -11.41 13.12 -2.22
CA MET A 193 -11.24 14.37 -2.98
C MET A 193 -9.94 14.44 -3.81
N GLY A 194 -9.05 13.45 -3.67
CA GLY A 194 -7.81 13.34 -4.41
C GLY A 194 -6.72 14.34 -4.00
N GLN A 195 -6.92 15.11 -2.93
CA GLN A 195 -6.06 16.21 -2.50
C GLN A 195 -4.64 15.70 -2.20
N ARG A 196 -3.65 16.24 -2.92
CA ARG A 196 -2.27 15.80 -2.80
C ARG A 196 -1.54 16.58 -1.71
N MET A 197 -1.39 15.98 -0.54
CA MET A 197 -0.56 16.52 0.53
C MET A 197 0.92 16.20 0.25
N LYS A 198 1.76 17.20 -0.04
CA LYS A 198 3.21 17.01 -0.28
C LYS A 198 3.97 16.90 1.04
N LYS A 199 3.74 17.86 1.95
CA LYS A 199 4.31 17.93 3.29
C LYS A 199 3.27 18.37 4.31
N LEU A 200 3.45 17.93 5.54
CA LEU A 200 2.73 18.39 6.73
C LEU A 200 3.77 18.99 7.67
N HIS A 201 3.74 20.30 7.86
CA HIS A 201 4.63 21.04 8.75
C HIS A 201 3.93 21.28 10.09
N LEU A 202 4.61 20.98 11.20
CA LEU A 202 4.14 21.38 12.53
C LEU A 202 5.20 22.24 13.21
N VAL A 203 4.84 23.46 13.61
CA VAL A 203 5.72 24.33 14.41
C VAL A 203 5.48 24.03 15.89
N SER A 204 6.54 23.74 16.65
CA SER A 204 6.47 23.07 17.96
C SER A 204 6.50 23.99 19.18
N GLY A 205 6.09 25.25 19.09
CA GLY A 205 6.26 26.20 20.19
C GLY A 205 5.24 26.12 21.32
N SER A 206 4.30 25.16 21.32
CA SER A 206 3.41 24.95 22.47
C SER A 206 4.00 24.04 23.55
N LYS A 207 3.68 24.36 24.80
CA LYS A 207 3.98 23.50 25.97
C LYS A 207 3.28 22.14 25.95
N PHE A 208 2.26 21.97 25.09
CA PHE A 208 1.53 20.71 24.91
C PHE A 208 1.96 19.94 23.64
N PHE A 209 3.05 20.36 23.01
CA PHE A 209 3.44 19.88 21.69
C PHE A 209 3.56 18.36 21.59
N ASP A 210 4.17 17.69 22.57
CA ASP A 210 4.33 16.23 22.53
C ASP A 210 2.98 15.49 22.50
N THR A 211 2.01 15.98 23.27
CA THR A 211 0.64 15.43 23.28
C THR A 211 -0.06 15.68 21.94
N ILE A 212 0.06 16.91 21.41
CA ILE A 212 -0.50 17.28 20.10
C ILE A 212 0.11 16.39 19.00
N LEU A 213 1.43 16.25 18.99
CA LEU A 213 2.16 15.45 18.01
C LEU A 213 1.76 13.97 18.08
N LEU A 214 1.58 13.43 19.29
CA LEU A 214 1.12 12.05 19.49
C LEU A 214 -0.29 11.85 18.93
N LEU A 215 -1.25 12.68 19.32
CA LEU A 215 -2.64 12.59 18.86
C LEU A 215 -2.74 12.77 17.34
N PHE A 216 -1.98 13.73 16.80
CA PHE A 216 -1.92 13.94 15.36
C PHE A 216 -1.35 12.72 14.64
N LYS A 217 -0.20 12.18 15.07
CA LYS A 217 0.41 10.97 14.49
C LYS A 217 -0.51 9.75 14.54
N GLN A 218 -1.28 9.57 15.62
CA GLN A 218 -2.26 8.49 15.72
C GLN A 218 -3.37 8.59 14.67
N GLY A 219 -3.73 9.81 14.25
CA GLY A 219 -4.68 10.03 13.15
C GLY A 219 -4.07 9.85 11.76
N LEU A 220 -2.75 9.91 11.60
CA LEU A 220 -2.08 9.80 10.30
C LEU A 220 -1.95 8.35 9.84
N SER A 221 -2.25 8.11 8.56
CA SER A 221 -1.77 6.89 7.90
C SER A 221 -0.24 6.90 7.80
N ALA A 222 0.41 5.74 7.69
CA ALA A 222 1.87 5.65 7.57
C ALA A 222 2.44 6.50 6.43
N LYS A 223 1.69 6.66 5.34
CA LYS A 223 2.06 7.48 4.17
C LYS A 223 2.01 8.99 4.47
N LEU A 224 1.08 9.45 5.30
CA LEU A 224 1.01 10.85 5.71
C LEU A 224 1.99 11.13 6.85
N ALA A 225 2.16 10.18 7.78
CA ALA A 225 3.15 10.27 8.85
C ALA A 225 4.58 10.43 8.30
N SER A 226 4.91 9.77 7.18
CA SER A 226 6.22 9.94 6.53
C SER A 226 6.42 11.30 5.84
N ARG A 227 5.39 12.15 5.79
CA ARG A 227 5.44 13.51 5.21
C ARG A 227 5.43 14.59 6.29
N LEU A 228 5.37 14.18 7.56
CA LEU A 228 5.37 15.07 8.70
C LEU A 228 6.79 15.61 8.95
N ILE A 229 6.91 16.91 9.03
CA ILE A 229 8.13 17.62 9.39
C ILE A 229 7.81 18.51 10.59
N VAL A 230 8.63 18.40 11.64
CA VAL A 230 8.48 19.18 12.86
C VAL A 230 9.52 20.29 12.87
N HIS A 231 9.08 21.51 13.12
CA HIS A 231 9.90 22.71 13.16
C HIS A 231 9.97 23.25 14.59
N PRO A 232 11.16 23.42 15.18
CA PRO A 232 11.30 24.03 16.50
C PRO A 232 10.85 25.50 16.55
N ASN A 233 10.88 26.19 15.40
CA ASN A 233 10.55 27.61 15.25
C ASN A 233 10.33 27.94 13.77
N TYR A 234 9.96 29.19 13.47
CA TYR A 234 9.75 29.63 12.09
C TYR A 234 11.03 29.67 11.25
N GLU A 235 12.21 29.89 11.83
CA GLU A 235 13.48 29.83 11.08
C GLU A 235 13.70 28.45 10.44
N SER A 236 13.32 27.38 11.13
CA SER A 236 13.32 26.04 10.54
C SER A 236 12.25 25.86 9.46
N LEU A 237 11.10 26.53 9.58
CA LEU A 237 10.06 26.51 8.55
C LEU A 237 10.51 27.24 7.28
N TYR A 238 11.27 28.34 7.41
CA TYR A 238 11.78 29.13 6.28
C TYR A 238 12.68 28.33 5.32
N GLN A 239 13.29 27.25 5.81
CA GLN A 239 14.08 26.32 5.00
C GLN A 239 13.22 25.49 4.03
N HIS A 240 11.90 25.45 4.23
CA HIS A 240 10.97 24.70 3.40
C HIS A 240 9.98 25.59 2.63
N ILE A 241 9.59 26.72 3.21
CA ILE A 241 8.68 27.70 2.62
C ILE A 241 9.36 29.07 2.71
N PRO A 242 9.59 29.78 1.59
CA PRO A 242 10.29 31.06 1.60
C PRO A 242 9.64 32.06 2.57
N LYS A 243 10.48 32.73 3.38
CA LYS A 243 10.04 33.63 4.46
C LYS A 243 9.10 34.71 3.95
N GLU A 244 9.44 35.32 2.83
CA GLU A 244 8.67 36.38 2.18
C GLU A 244 7.25 35.97 1.76
N MET A 245 6.99 34.66 1.55
CA MET A 245 5.65 34.16 1.24
C MET A 245 4.77 34.06 2.49
N LEU A 246 5.38 33.94 3.67
CA LEU A 246 4.65 33.74 4.90
C LEU A 246 3.96 35.04 5.35
N PRO A 247 2.89 34.93 6.16
CA PRO A 247 2.23 36.08 6.77
C PRO A 247 3.18 36.91 7.63
N SER A 248 2.90 38.21 7.73
CA SER A 248 3.69 39.15 8.54
C SER A 248 3.82 38.74 10.02
N ASN A 249 2.77 38.15 10.59
CA ASN A 249 2.79 37.62 11.96
C ASN A 249 3.56 36.30 12.14
N MET A 250 4.03 35.70 11.05
CA MET A 250 5.02 34.63 11.03
C MET A 250 6.39 35.12 10.53
N GLY A 251 6.61 36.44 10.51
CA GLY A 251 7.88 37.06 10.11
C GLY A 251 8.08 37.26 8.61
N GLY A 252 7.05 37.00 7.79
CA GLY A 252 7.12 37.20 6.33
C GLY A 252 6.61 38.56 5.84
N ASN A 253 6.33 38.66 4.54
CA ASN A 253 5.93 39.92 3.88
C ASN A 253 4.48 39.90 3.37
N GLU A 254 3.77 38.77 3.46
CA GLU A 254 2.36 38.69 3.08
C GLU A 254 1.47 39.35 4.15
N ARG A 255 0.21 39.62 3.79
CA ARG A 255 -0.84 40.04 4.73
C ARG A 255 -0.89 39.16 5.98
N SER A 256 -1.36 39.74 7.07
CA SER A 256 -1.49 39.00 8.32
C SER A 256 -2.42 37.79 8.16
N MET A 257 -2.24 36.76 9.01
CA MET A 257 -3.15 35.60 9.02
C MET A 257 -4.62 36.02 9.14
N GLN A 258 -4.93 37.03 9.96
CA GLN A 258 -6.32 37.48 10.14
C GLN A 258 -6.92 38.07 8.85
N GLU A 259 -6.14 38.86 8.10
CA GLU A 259 -6.58 39.43 6.83
C GLU A 259 -6.77 38.35 5.77
N LEU A 260 -5.85 37.38 5.69
CA LEU A 260 -5.95 36.24 4.78
C LEU A 260 -7.17 35.37 5.10
N ASP A 261 -7.37 35.01 6.37
CA ASP A 261 -8.55 34.27 6.85
C ASP A 261 -9.84 34.99 6.48
N GLY A 262 -9.89 36.32 6.67
CA GLY A 262 -11.05 37.14 6.34
C GLY A 262 -11.42 37.10 4.85
N VAL A 263 -10.42 37.15 3.96
CA VAL A 263 -10.65 37.03 2.51
C VAL A 263 -11.09 35.61 2.13
N VAL A 264 -10.45 34.58 2.70
CA VAL A 264 -10.84 33.18 2.48
C VAL A 264 -12.29 32.94 2.89
N PHE A 265 -12.66 33.36 4.10
CA PHE A 265 -14.01 33.17 4.61
C PHE A 265 -15.07 33.92 3.80
N LYS A 266 -14.74 35.13 3.32
CA LYS A 266 -15.63 35.90 2.44
C LYS A 266 -15.95 35.14 1.15
N GLU A 267 -14.94 34.56 0.50
CA GLU A 267 -15.15 33.78 -0.72
C GLU A 267 -15.87 32.46 -0.45
N MET A 268 -15.60 31.80 0.68
CA MET A 268 -16.36 30.63 1.11
C MET A 268 -17.86 30.95 1.30
N CYS A 269 -18.18 32.16 1.76
CA CYS A 269 -19.56 32.62 1.91
C CYS A 269 -20.20 33.17 0.61
N SER A 270 -19.48 33.19 -0.52
CA SER A 270 -20.02 33.67 -1.78
C SER A 270 -21.12 32.74 -2.29
N ASP A 271 -22.16 33.30 -2.91
CA ASP A 271 -23.30 32.50 -3.38
C ASP A 271 -22.88 31.49 -4.47
N VAL A 272 -21.87 31.83 -5.28
CA VAL A 272 -21.29 30.92 -6.29
C VAL A 272 -20.63 29.71 -5.62
N HIS A 273 -19.81 29.93 -4.59
CA HIS A 273 -19.15 28.83 -3.93
C HIS A 273 -20.13 27.97 -3.11
N ILE A 274 -21.09 28.61 -2.43
CA ILE A 274 -22.16 27.90 -1.73
C ILE A 274 -22.94 27.02 -2.71
N ALA A 275 -23.27 27.52 -3.91
CA ALA A 275 -23.95 26.73 -4.93
C ALA A 275 -23.12 25.50 -5.36
N ASN A 276 -21.81 25.64 -5.54
CA ASN A 276 -20.93 24.51 -5.86
C ASN A 276 -20.89 23.47 -4.72
N VAL A 277 -20.80 23.92 -3.47
CA VAL A 277 -20.86 23.01 -2.31
C VAL A 277 -22.20 22.30 -2.25
N LYS A 278 -23.32 23.01 -2.44
CA LYS A 278 -24.66 22.40 -2.50
C LYS A 278 -24.82 21.40 -3.63
N HIS A 279 -24.22 21.65 -4.80
CA HIS A 279 -24.16 20.67 -5.88
C HIS A 279 -23.40 19.41 -5.46
N MET A 280 -22.26 19.57 -4.78
CA MET A 280 -21.46 18.44 -4.28
C MET A 280 -22.13 17.67 -3.13
N GLU A 281 -22.93 18.33 -2.28
CA GLU A 281 -23.76 17.63 -1.27
C GLU A 281 -24.76 16.68 -1.92
N GLN A 282 -25.30 17.07 -3.08
CA GLN A 282 -26.24 16.26 -3.87
C GLN A 282 -25.53 15.19 -4.71
N ALA A 283 -24.25 15.41 -5.04
CA ALA A 283 -23.39 14.43 -5.70
C ALA A 283 -23.09 13.27 -4.74
N SER A 284 -24.11 12.43 -4.59
CA SER A 284 -24.13 11.24 -3.75
C SER A 284 -24.50 10.02 -4.60
N THR A 285 -24.46 8.86 -3.97
CA THR A 285 -24.89 7.60 -4.56
C THR A 285 -26.26 7.14 -4.10
N ASP A 286 -26.97 6.42 -4.98
CA ASP A 286 -28.01 5.46 -4.64
C ASP A 286 -27.45 4.05 -4.84
N GLU A 287 -27.07 3.42 -3.74
CA GLU A 287 -26.45 2.10 -3.74
C GLU A 287 -27.37 0.99 -4.26
N SER A 288 -28.70 1.19 -4.25
CA SER A 288 -29.65 0.23 -4.84
C SER A 288 -29.54 0.15 -6.36
N CYS A 289 -29.08 1.22 -7.00
CA CYS A 289 -28.90 1.32 -8.45
C CYS A 289 -27.50 0.89 -8.90
N ARG A 290 -26.62 0.46 -7.98
CA ARG A 290 -25.25 0.06 -8.31
C ARG A 290 -25.27 -1.33 -8.94
N VAL A 291 -24.96 -1.39 -10.24
CA VAL A 291 -24.95 -2.63 -11.07
C VAL A 291 -23.93 -3.66 -10.58
N SER A 292 -23.02 -3.27 -9.68
CA SER A 292 -22.11 -4.17 -8.97
C SER A 292 -22.08 -3.83 -7.48
N SER A 293 -22.31 -4.79 -6.60
CA SER A 293 -22.28 -4.66 -5.12
C SER A 293 -20.90 -4.30 -4.51
N LYS A 294 -19.94 -3.86 -5.34
CA LYS A 294 -18.49 -3.75 -5.12
C LYS A 294 -17.99 -2.47 -4.42
N PHE A 295 -18.86 -1.67 -3.82
CA PHE A 295 -18.45 -0.36 -3.29
C PHE A 295 -18.67 -0.16 -1.78
N ASN A 296 -19.79 -0.64 -1.23
CA ASN A 296 -20.10 -0.48 0.19
C ASN A 296 -19.12 -1.20 1.14
N GLU A 297 -18.36 -2.19 0.66
CA GLU A 297 -17.46 -2.99 1.51
C GLU A 297 -16.02 -2.45 1.61
N GLU A 298 -15.59 -1.56 0.71
CA GLU A 298 -14.27 -0.90 0.84
C GLU A 298 -14.24 0.10 2.02
N TYR A 299 -15.42 0.44 2.57
CA TYR A 299 -15.63 1.52 3.55
C TYR A 299 -16.37 1.15 4.82
N SER A 300 -16.65 -0.14 5.03
CA SER A 300 -17.24 -0.68 6.26
C SER A 300 -16.21 -0.76 7.40
N GLY A 301 -15.70 0.40 7.80
CA GLY A 301 -15.02 0.64 9.08
C GLY A 301 -15.98 1.19 10.14
N MET A 302 -17.29 1.12 9.94
CA MET A 302 -18.32 1.41 10.94
C MET A 302 -19.29 0.21 11.05
N PRO A 303 -19.66 -0.21 12.27
CA PRO A 303 -20.31 -1.50 12.49
C PRO A 303 -21.78 -1.48 12.06
N GLY A 304 -22.17 -2.40 11.18
CA GLY A 304 -23.57 -2.80 11.01
C GLY A 304 -23.94 -3.41 9.65
N SER A 305 -24.10 -4.74 9.63
CA SER A 305 -25.02 -5.58 8.81
C SER A 305 -25.06 -5.37 7.28
N PHE A 306 -24.91 -6.37 6.40
CA PHE A 306 -25.84 -7.50 6.22
C PHE A 306 -25.17 -8.76 5.61
N LYS A 307 -25.53 -9.89 6.21
CA LYS A 307 -25.54 -11.31 5.75
C LYS A 307 -26.28 -11.49 4.40
N THR A 308 -26.13 -12.49 3.52
CA THR A 308 -25.48 -13.84 3.45
C THR A 308 -25.61 -14.31 1.98
N LEU A 309 -24.60 -14.99 1.39
CA LEU A 309 -24.70 -16.16 0.46
C LEU A 309 -23.37 -16.53 -0.25
N CYS A 310 -22.22 -16.54 0.43
CA CYS A 310 -20.97 -17.17 -0.08
C CYS A 310 -20.05 -17.74 1.02
N VAL A 311 -20.57 -17.95 2.23
CA VAL A 311 -19.76 -18.07 3.44
C VAL A 311 -19.23 -19.49 3.70
N ASP A 312 -19.92 -20.54 3.24
CA ASP A 312 -19.65 -21.91 3.70
C ASP A 312 -18.28 -22.47 3.27
N TYR A 313 -17.67 -22.00 2.17
CA TYR A 313 -16.34 -22.47 1.73
C TYR A 313 -15.16 -21.74 2.38
N MET A 314 -15.42 -20.66 3.12
CA MET A 314 -14.41 -19.77 3.68
C MET A 314 -14.38 -19.76 5.21
N GLU A 315 -15.16 -20.57 5.91
CA GLU A 315 -15.16 -20.60 7.38
C GLU A 315 -14.25 -21.66 7.99
N GLU A 316 -13.85 -22.68 7.24
CA GLU A 316 -13.05 -23.79 7.76
C GLU A 316 -11.73 -23.97 7.01
N ILE A 317 -10.64 -24.11 7.78
CA ILE A 317 -9.35 -24.51 7.23
C ILE A 317 -9.39 -26.02 6.97
N LYS A 318 -9.21 -26.43 5.71
CA LYS A 318 -9.10 -27.84 5.34
C LYS A 318 -7.95 -28.49 6.12
N LYS A 319 -8.21 -29.65 6.74
CA LYS A 319 -7.17 -30.42 7.42
C LYS A 319 -6.03 -30.72 6.44
N ASN A 320 -4.80 -30.62 6.93
CA ASN A 320 -3.61 -30.90 6.16
C ASN A 320 -2.75 -31.93 6.91
N PRO A 321 -2.12 -32.89 6.21
CA PRO A 321 -1.35 -33.96 6.86
C PRO A 321 -0.05 -33.47 7.51
N VAL A 322 0.45 -32.29 7.14
CA VAL A 322 1.72 -31.73 7.66
C VAL A 322 1.50 -30.44 8.45
N LEU A 323 0.57 -29.60 8.00
CA LEU A 323 0.32 -28.29 8.60
C LEU A 323 -0.73 -28.38 9.70
N LEU A 324 -0.36 -27.87 10.88
CA LEU A 324 -1.29 -27.65 11.99
C LEU A 324 -1.76 -26.21 11.96
N PHE A 325 -3.02 -26.02 12.32
CA PHE A 325 -3.67 -24.71 12.31
C PHE A 325 -4.18 -24.38 13.70
N ASN A 326 -3.94 -23.15 14.14
CA ASN A 326 -4.62 -22.64 15.33
C ASN A 326 -6.11 -22.46 14.99
N PRO A 327 -7.06 -22.86 15.85
CA PRO A 327 -8.50 -22.67 15.62
C PRO A 327 -8.89 -21.24 15.23
N ASN A 328 -8.13 -20.24 15.71
CA ASN A 328 -8.35 -18.83 15.41
C ASN A 328 -7.43 -18.28 14.30
N GLN A 329 -6.59 -19.09 13.66
CA GLN A 329 -5.60 -18.62 12.68
C GLN A 329 -6.26 -17.84 11.53
N LEU A 330 -7.32 -18.40 10.94
CA LEU A 330 -8.05 -17.76 9.85
C LEU A 330 -8.61 -16.40 10.29
N ARG A 331 -9.25 -16.35 11.46
CA ARG A 331 -9.80 -15.13 12.06
C ARG A 331 -8.70 -14.09 12.34
N ASN A 332 -7.56 -14.53 12.87
CA ASN A 332 -6.44 -13.65 13.21
C ASN A 332 -5.78 -13.08 11.95
N VAL A 333 -5.59 -13.88 10.90
CA VAL A 333 -5.06 -13.42 9.62
C VAL A 333 -6.02 -12.46 8.95
N ARG A 334 -7.31 -12.77 8.96
CA ARG A 334 -8.35 -11.86 8.48
C ARG A 334 -8.32 -10.53 9.21
N LYS A 335 -8.27 -10.56 10.54
CA LYS A 335 -8.10 -9.35 11.37
C LYS A 335 -6.86 -8.55 11.02
N GLN A 336 -5.71 -9.23 10.91
CA GLN A 336 -4.44 -8.59 10.59
C GLN A 336 -4.44 -7.91 9.21
N LEU A 337 -5.26 -8.40 8.28
CA LEU A 337 -5.32 -7.93 6.89
C LEU A 337 -6.58 -7.10 6.58
N ASN A 338 -7.35 -6.72 7.60
CA ASN A 338 -8.62 -6.00 7.44
C ASN A 338 -9.64 -6.76 6.57
N TYR A 339 -9.73 -8.08 6.74
CA TYR A 339 -10.68 -9.02 6.14
C TYR A 339 -11.57 -9.69 7.20
N GLU A 340 -11.79 -9.05 8.37
CA GLU A 340 -12.71 -9.56 9.40
C GLU A 340 -14.11 -9.76 8.82
N GLU A 341 -14.49 -8.91 7.88
CA GLU A 341 -15.62 -9.09 6.98
C GLU A 341 -15.20 -9.96 5.79
N VAL A 342 -15.64 -11.23 5.80
CA VAL A 342 -15.29 -12.22 4.75
C VAL A 342 -15.69 -11.74 3.35
N ASN A 343 -16.76 -10.96 3.23
CA ASN A 343 -17.20 -10.44 1.94
C ASN A 343 -16.13 -9.57 1.26
N LYS A 344 -15.41 -8.73 2.03
CA LYS A 344 -14.32 -7.93 1.47
C LYS A 344 -13.22 -8.80 0.85
N LEU A 345 -12.91 -9.93 1.48
CA LEU A 345 -11.96 -10.89 0.93
C LEU A 345 -12.49 -11.51 -0.37
N ILE A 346 -13.77 -11.89 -0.40
CA ILE A 346 -14.44 -12.41 -1.60
C ILE A 346 -14.39 -11.37 -2.74
N GLN A 347 -14.70 -10.11 -2.45
CA GLN A 347 -14.66 -9.03 -3.43
C GLN A 347 -13.25 -8.80 -3.97
N ASP A 348 -12.25 -8.77 -3.10
CA ASP A 348 -10.86 -8.61 -3.53
C ASP A 348 -10.40 -9.77 -4.42
N ILE A 349 -10.86 -11.00 -4.14
CA ILE A 349 -10.65 -12.17 -5.00
C ILE A 349 -11.30 -11.95 -6.36
N ASP A 350 -12.56 -11.52 -6.41
CA ASP A 350 -13.27 -11.22 -7.67
C ASP A 350 -12.59 -10.11 -8.47
N HIS A 351 -12.08 -9.08 -7.78
CA HIS A 351 -11.36 -7.99 -8.41
C HIS A 351 -10.03 -8.43 -9.01
N LEU A 352 -9.31 -9.30 -8.32
CA LEU A 352 -8.07 -9.86 -8.83
C LEU A 352 -8.35 -10.79 -10.01
N ASP A 353 -9.32 -11.70 -9.91
CA ASP A 353 -9.72 -12.61 -10.98
C ASP A 353 -10.16 -11.85 -12.24
N ASN A 354 -11.08 -10.90 -12.10
CA ASN A 354 -11.55 -10.09 -13.23
C ASN A 354 -10.42 -9.32 -13.91
N TRP A 355 -9.49 -8.75 -13.12
CA TRP A 355 -8.35 -8.03 -13.68
C TRP A 355 -7.43 -8.98 -14.45
N ILE A 356 -7.13 -10.16 -13.91
CA ILE A 356 -6.33 -11.19 -14.60
C ILE A 356 -6.97 -11.54 -15.95
N ARG A 357 -8.29 -11.78 -15.97
CA ARG A 357 -9.03 -12.11 -17.20
C ARG A 357 -8.93 -11.02 -18.27
N GLN A 358 -8.94 -9.75 -17.85
CA GLN A 358 -8.85 -8.59 -18.75
C GLN A 358 -7.45 -8.37 -19.34
N GLN A 359 -6.38 -8.90 -18.74
CA GLN A 359 -5.02 -8.67 -19.25
C GLN A 359 -4.79 -9.43 -20.55
N THR A 360 -4.46 -8.72 -21.64
CA THR A 360 -4.27 -9.32 -22.97
C THR A 360 -3.00 -10.17 -23.06
N HIS A 361 -1.99 -9.87 -22.24
CA HIS A 361 -0.70 -10.57 -22.25
C HIS A 361 -0.64 -11.82 -21.38
N PHE A 362 -1.62 -12.12 -20.52
CA PHE A 362 -1.60 -13.37 -19.74
C PHE A 362 -2.06 -14.58 -20.56
N ARG A 363 -1.27 -15.66 -20.55
CA ARG A 363 -1.60 -16.92 -21.24
C ARG A 363 -2.65 -17.75 -20.50
N VAL A 364 -2.58 -17.74 -19.18
CA VAL A 364 -3.53 -18.43 -18.28
C VAL A 364 -4.26 -17.36 -17.48
N LYS A 365 -5.58 -17.53 -17.32
CA LYS A 365 -6.45 -16.49 -16.74
C LYS A 365 -7.48 -17.03 -15.76
N ASP A 366 -7.57 -18.34 -15.61
CA ASP A 366 -8.62 -19.07 -14.93
C ASP A 366 -8.10 -19.71 -13.64
N PHE A 367 -7.68 -18.88 -12.69
CA PHE A 367 -7.14 -19.35 -11.42
C PHE A 367 -8.24 -19.68 -10.42
N ASP A 368 -8.00 -20.69 -9.57
CA ASP A 368 -8.92 -21.04 -8.49
C ASP A 368 -9.00 -19.92 -7.43
N ARG A 369 -10.17 -19.75 -6.83
CA ARG A 369 -10.41 -18.68 -5.85
C ARG A 369 -9.53 -18.86 -4.62
N GLU A 370 -9.25 -20.10 -4.23
CA GLU A 370 -8.39 -20.39 -3.10
C GLU A 370 -6.99 -19.83 -3.32
N PHE A 371 -6.39 -20.08 -4.49
CA PHE A 371 -5.11 -19.49 -4.85
C PHE A 371 -5.12 -17.97 -4.81
N LEU A 372 -6.15 -17.33 -5.38
CA LEU A 372 -6.27 -15.87 -5.37
C LEU A 372 -6.41 -15.32 -3.95
N GLU A 373 -7.17 -15.99 -3.09
CA GLU A 373 -7.30 -15.67 -1.66
C GLU A 373 -5.94 -15.66 -0.96
N ARG A 374 -5.18 -16.75 -1.08
CA ARG A 374 -3.87 -16.84 -0.41
C ARG A 374 -2.89 -15.86 -1.04
N PHE A 375 -2.93 -15.69 -2.36
CA PHE A 375 -2.09 -14.71 -3.04
C PHE A 375 -2.34 -13.27 -2.51
N LEU A 376 -3.61 -12.90 -2.25
CA LEU A 376 -3.95 -11.65 -1.58
C LEU A 376 -3.42 -11.59 -0.15
N ILE A 377 -3.55 -12.68 0.62
CA ILE A 377 -3.02 -12.78 2.00
C ILE A 377 -1.51 -12.51 2.02
N TYR A 378 -0.73 -13.15 1.14
CA TYR A 378 0.71 -12.90 1.04
C TYR A 378 1.01 -11.44 0.64
N ASN A 379 0.14 -10.82 -0.16
CA ASN A 379 0.22 -9.43 -0.59
C ASN A 379 -0.41 -8.41 0.37
N LYS A 380 -0.63 -8.79 1.64
CA LYS A 380 -1.17 -7.94 2.72
C LYS A 380 -2.58 -7.41 2.44
N GLY A 381 -3.39 -8.19 1.75
CA GLY A 381 -4.74 -7.78 1.34
C GLY A 381 -4.78 -6.55 0.42
N SER A 382 -3.66 -6.24 -0.26
CA SER A 382 -3.59 -5.09 -1.16
C SER A 382 -3.74 -5.57 -2.60
N ILE A 383 -4.90 -5.31 -3.21
CA ILE A 383 -5.15 -5.62 -4.63
C ILE A 383 -4.06 -5.04 -5.53
N GLY A 384 -3.67 -3.77 -5.33
CA GLY A 384 -2.64 -3.13 -6.16
C GLY A 384 -1.30 -3.86 -6.12
N ARG A 385 -0.87 -4.31 -4.93
CA ARG A 385 0.34 -5.13 -4.79
C ARG A 385 0.16 -6.50 -5.40
N ALA A 386 -1.00 -7.14 -5.19
CA ALA A 386 -1.31 -8.42 -5.78
C ALA A 386 -1.23 -8.35 -7.31
N LYS A 387 -1.86 -7.37 -7.96
CA LYS A 387 -1.77 -7.15 -9.42
C LYS A 387 -0.32 -7.00 -9.91
N GLN A 388 0.45 -6.11 -9.28
CA GLN A 388 1.86 -5.89 -9.64
C GLN A 388 2.70 -7.17 -9.50
N LYS A 389 2.54 -7.90 -8.39
CA LYS A 389 3.31 -9.13 -8.13
C LYS A 389 2.84 -10.31 -8.97
N PHE A 390 1.55 -10.38 -9.27
CA PHE A 390 0.98 -11.39 -10.16
C PHE A 390 1.53 -11.23 -11.58
N ASP A 391 1.56 -9.99 -12.09
CA ASP A 391 2.20 -9.68 -13.37
C ASP A 391 3.69 -10.09 -13.36
N LYS A 392 4.42 -9.71 -12.30
CA LYS A 392 5.82 -10.14 -12.06
C LYS A 392 5.97 -11.65 -12.10
N LEU A 393 5.09 -12.38 -11.43
CA LEU A 393 5.14 -13.84 -11.36
C LEU A 393 5.00 -14.48 -12.75
N CYS A 394 4.00 -14.05 -13.53
CA CYS A 394 3.80 -14.55 -14.89
C CYS A 394 4.96 -14.16 -15.82
N THR A 395 5.52 -12.96 -15.67
CA THR A 395 6.71 -12.56 -16.42
C THR A 395 7.93 -13.39 -16.02
N PHE A 396 8.19 -13.58 -14.73
CA PHE A 396 9.32 -14.38 -14.23
C PHE A 396 9.28 -15.82 -14.71
N ASN A 397 8.09 -16.39 -14.92
CA ASN A 397 7.96 -17.71 -15.52
C ASN A 397 8.67 -17.78 -16.88
N ASN A 398 8.62 -16.71 -17.70
CA ASN A 398 9.36 -16.62 -18.96
C ASN A 398 10.84 -16.22 -18.79
N LEU A 399 11.16 -15.36 -17.82
CA LEU A 399 12.53 -14.86 -17.64
C LEU A 399 13.44 -15.84 -16.88
N MET A 400 12.86 -16.78 -16.14
CA MET A 400 13.55 -17.68 -15.21
C MET A 400 13.04 -19.14 -15.37
N PRO A 401 12.94 -19.67 -16.61
CA PRO A 401 12.42 -21.02 -16.85
C PRO A 401 13.23 -22.09 -16.14
N GLU A 402 14.53 -21.86 -15.92
CA GLU A 402 15.41 -22.75 -15.15
C GLU A 402 14.96 -22.92 -13.68
N LEU A 403 14.21 -21.95 -13.14
CA LEU A 403 13.67 -22.02 -11.79
C LEU A 403 12.22 -22.45 -11.73
N MET A 404 11.43 -22.21 -12.79
CA MET A 404 9.97 -22.24 -12.74
C MET A 404 9.29 -23.21 -13.72
N GLN A 405 10.03 -23.83 -14.63
CA GLN A 405 9.48 -24.72 -15.66
C GLN A 405 10.18 -26.08 -15.69
N ASN A 406 9.52 -27.03 -16.35
CA ASN A 406 9.98 -28.38 -16.65
C ASN A 406 10.37 -29.14 -15.38
N TYR A 407 9.51 -29.15 -14.36
CA TYR A 407 9.75 -29.94 -13.15
C TYR A 407 9.65 -31.45 -13.42
N ASP A 408 10.62 -32.20 -12.91
CA ASP A 408 10.52 -33.65 -12.71
C ASP A 408 10.51 -33.92 -11.21
N ILE A 409 9.39 -33.57 -10.57
CA ILE A 409 9.26 -33.51 -9.11
C ILE A 409 9.65 -34.84 -8.44
N LYS A 410 9.37 -35.97 -9.08
CA LYS A 410 9.64 -37.29 -8.52
C LYS A 410 11.13 -37.64 -8.52
N ASN A 411 11.91 -37.13 -9.47
CA ASN A 411 13.28 -37.60 -9.69
C ASN A 411 14.36 -36.52 -9.46
N GLU A 412 14.05 -35.22 -9.63
CA GLU A 412 15.09 -34.18 -9.69
C GLU A 412 15.66 -33.76 -8.32
N PHE A 413 14.96 -34.03 -7.22
CA PHE A 413 15.31 -33.52 -5.88
C PHE A 413 16.07 -34.49 -4.98
N GLY A 414 16.40 -35.69 -5.46
CA GLY A 414 17.04 -36.74 -4.65
C GLY A 414 18.37 -36.32 -4.02
N VAL A 415 19.24 -35.62 -4.76
CA VAL A 415 20.50 -35.08 -4.21
C VAL A 415 20.24 -33.88 -3.29
N THR A 416 19.37 -32.96 -3.72
CA THR A 416 19.00 -31.75 -2.95
C THR A 416 18.53 -32.08 -1.54
N LEU A 417 17.62 -33.06 -1.40
CA LEU A 417 17.05 -33.47 -0.11
C LEU A 417 17.97 -34.39 0.71
N LYS A 418 19.08 -34.87 0.13
CA LYS A 418 20.18 -35.47 0.91
C LYS A 418 21.09 -34.40 1.48
N VAL A 419 21.41 -33.36 0.69
CA VAL A 419 22.26 -32.23 1.09
C VAL A 419 21.60 -31.36 2.16
N ALA A 420 20.30 -31.12 2.03
CA ALA A 420 19.54 -30.26 2.94
C ALA A 420 18.17 -30.85 3.29
N ASP A 421 17.86 -30.91 4.58
CA ASP A 421 16.49 -31.06 5.02
C ASP A 421 15.80 -29.71 4.85
N VAL A 422 14.74 -29.66 4.04
CA VAL A 422 13.97 -28.44 3.78
C VAL A 422 12.51 -28.70 4.15
N CYS A 423 12.00 -27.97 5.13
CA CYS A 423 10.64 -28.17 5.64
C CYS A 423 10.07 -26.87 6.22
N VAL A 424 8.76 -26.90 6.52
CA VAL A 424 8.11 -25.87 7.31
C VAL A 424 7.65 -26.49 8.62
N LEU A 425 7.81 -25.77 9.72
CA LEU A 425 7.35 -26.28 11.01
C LEU A 425 5.82 -26.37 11.05
N PRO A 426 5.26 -27.47 11.60
CA PRO A 426 3.81 -27.72 11.60
C PRO A 426 2.99 -26.66 12.31
N GLN A 427 3.51 -26.02 13.36
CA GLN A 427 2.83 -24.97 14.11
C GLN A 427 3.25 -23.58 13.61
N PRO A 428 2.31 -22.63 13.43
CA PRO A 428 2.66 -21.23 13.20
C PRO A 428 3.24 -20.59 14.48
N VAL A 429 4.17 -19.67 14.28
CA VAL A 429 4.71 -18.80 15.34
C VAL A 429 3.86 -17.53 15.51
N ALA A 430 4.25 -16.64 16.41
CA ALA A 430 3.55 -15.39 16.68
C ALA A 430 3.20 -14.61 15.40
N GLU A 431 2.04 -13.94 15.42
CA GLU A 431 1.49 -13.16 14.28
C GLU A 431 1.23 -13.97 13.01
N ASN A 432 0.98 -15.28 13.11
CA ASN A 432 0.64 -16.18 11.99
C ASN A 432 1.76 -16.33 10.94
N TYR A 433 3.01 -16.18 11.36
CA TYR A 433 4.18 -16.55 10.54
C TYR A 433 4.47 -18.05 10.68
N ARG A 434 5.17 -18.64 9.73
CA ARG A 434 5.74 -20.00 9.88
C ARG A 434 7.25 -19.98 9.83
N ILE A 435 7.88 -20.96 10.47
CA ILE A 435 9.33 -21.16 10.34
C ILE A 435 9.59 -22.11 9.18
N LEU A 436 10.29 -21.61 8.15
CA LEU A 436 10.86 -22.45 7.10
C LEU A 436 12.28 -22.80 7.49
N VAL A 437 12.53 -24.10 7.67
CA VAL A 437 13.83 -24.63 8.06
C VAL A 437 14.58 -25.14 6.83
N THR A 438 15.85 -24.76 6.73
CA THR A 438 16.83 -25.39 5.85
C THR A 438 18.00 -25.83 6.71
N ARG A 439 18.14 -27.14 6.92
CA ARG A 439 19.26 -27.72 7.68
C ARG A 439 20.18 -28.47 6.74
N LEU A 440 21.43 -28.02 6.64
CA LEU A 440 22.44 -28.77 5.91
C LEU A 440 22.81 -30.03 6.70
N THR A 441 22.82 -31.18 6.03
CA THR A 441 22.96 -32.49 6.69
C THR A 441 24.42 -32.91 6.87
N GLY A 442 25.33 -32.29 6.11
CA GLY A 442 26.72 -32.72 5.96
C GLY A 442 26.94 -33.76 4.86
N TYR A 443 25.90 -34.13 4.12
CA TYR A 443 26.05 -34.98 2.93
C TYR A 443 26.84 -34.23 1.85
N ASP A 444 27.98 -34.80 1.46
CA ASP A 444 28.89 -34.21 0.49
C ASP A 444 28.71 -34.88 -0.88
N ASP A 445 28.26 -34.10 -1.87
CA ASP A 445 28.04 -34.59 -3.23
C ASP A 445 28.53 -33.51 -4.20
N SER A 446 29.49 -33.86 -5.06
CA SER A 446 30.02 -32.94 -6.07
C SER A 446 29.03 -32.62 -7.19
N ASN A 447 27.98 -33.43 -7.33
CA ASN A 447 26.93 -33.24 -8.33
C ASN A 447 25.78 -32.35 -7.84
N TYR A 448 25.84 -31.85 -6.59
CA TYR A 448 24.80 -30.96 -6.08
C TYR A 448 24.78 -29.63 -6.84
N ILE A 449 23.60 -29.26 -7.35
CA ILE A 449 23.37 -28.02 -8.07
C ILE A 449 22.50 -27.10 -7.21
N HIS A 450 23.07 -25.97 -6.78
CA HIS A 450 22.40 -25.03 -5.88
C HIS A 450 21.05 -24.50 -6.39
N ILE A 451 20.85 -24.43 -7.71
CA ILE A 451 19.57 -24.00 -8.28
C ILE A 451 18.43 -24.97 -7.94
N SER A 452 18.71 -26.27 -7.77
CA SER A 452 17.73 -27.29 -7.42
C SER A 452 17.11 -27.05 -6.04
N TYR A 453 17.83 -26.41 -5.11
CA TYR A 453 17.27 -25.97 -3.84
C TYR A 453 16.20 -24.88 -4.02
N PHE A 454 16.43 -23.89 -4.89
CA PHE A 454 15.41 -22.85 -5.15
C PHE A 454 14.24 -23.37 -5.97
N ARG A 455 14.47 -24.34 -6.86
CA ARG A 455 13.39 -25.10 -7.53
C ARG A 455 12.51 -25.81 -6.51
N TYR A 456 13.11 -26.52 -5.55
CA TYR A 456 12.36 -27.17 -4.47
C TYR A 456 11.62 -26.16 -3.58
N LEU A 457 12.28 -25.05 -3.19
CA LEU A 457 11.63 -23.99 -2.41
C LEU A 457 10.43 -23.38 -3.15
N HIS A 458 10.53 -23.19 -4.47
CA HIS A 458 9.39 -22.71 -5.26
C HIS A 458 8.20 -23.68 -5.13
N LEU A 459 8.42 -24.99 -5.32
CA LEU A 459 7.36 -26.00 -5.16
C LEU A 459 6.78 -26.03 -3.75
N LEU A 460 7.65 -25.96 -2.73
CA LEU A 460 7.22 -25.88 -1.34
C LEU A 460 6.32 -24.68 -1.11
N ILE A 461 6.70 -23.50 -1.61
CA ILE A 461 5.90 -22.29 -1.42
C ILE A 461 4.61 -22.35 -2.22
N GLN A 462 4.57 -23.00 -3.39
CA GLN A 462 3.32 -23.26 -4.11
C GLN A 462 2.38 -24.17 -3.32
N TYR A 463 2.91 -25.21 -2.68
CA TYR A 463 2.14 -26.05 -1.77
C TYR A 463 1.59 -25.26 -0.59
N MET A 464 2.41 -24.39 0.02
CA MET A 464 1.98 -23.53 1.12
C MET A 464 0.96 -22.48 0.70
N LEU A 465 1.10 -21.89 -0.50
CA LEU A 465 0.12 -20.96 -1.09
C LEU A 465 -1.25 -21.60 -1.27
N ARG A 466 -1.32 -22.92 -1.43
CA ARG A 466 -2.58 -23.64 -1.54
C ARG A 466 -3.16 -24.01 -0.18
N ASN A 467 -2.30 -24.50 0.70
CA ASN A 467 -2.72 -25.23 1.89
C ASN A 467 -2.61 -24.46 3.19
N ASP A 468 -2.02 -23.27 3.19
CA ASP A 468 -1.74 -22.52 4.41
C ASP A 468 -2.26 -21.10 4.38
N TYR A 469 -2.50 -20.57 5.57
CA TYR A 469 -2.95 -19.22 5.80
C TYR A 469 -1.87 -18.36 6.47
N CYS A 470 -0.60 -18.75 6.45
CA CYS A 470 0.44 -17.91 7.03
C CYS A 470 0.59 -16.59 6.28
N VAL A 471 1.00 -15.55 7.02
CA VAL A 471 1.24 -14.22 6.47
C VAL A 471 2.68 -14.04 5.99
N GLY A 472 3.52 -15.06 6.11
CA GLY A 472 4.93 -15.03 5.73
C GLY A 472 5.77 -16.01 6.56
N TYR A 473 7.08 -15.88 6.43
CA TYR A 473 8.05 -16.81 7.01
C TYR A 473 9.09 -16.13 7.89
N GLU A 474 9.49 -16.81 8.97
CA GLU A 474 10.84 -16.70 9.55
C GLU A 474 11.69 -17.83 8.95
N LEU A 475 12.91 -17.54 8.51
CA LEU A 475 13.79 -18.56 7.94
C LEU A 475 14.76 -19.04 9.03
N LEU A 476 14.90 -20.35 9.20
CA LEU A 476 15.93 -20.96 10.04
C LEU A 476 16.89 -21.73 9.15
N VAL A 477 18.11 -21.20 8.98
CA VAL A 477 19.14 -21.80 8.14
C VAL A 477 20.26 -22.31 9.04
N ASP A 478 20.34 -23.63 9.16
CA ASP A 478 21.40 -24.29 9.92
C ASP A 478 22.55 -24.69 9.00
N THR A 479 23.62 -23.90 9.10
CA THR A 479 24.83 -24.11 8.29
C THR A 479 25.91 -24.91 9.01
N ARG A 480 25.69 -25.37 10.25
CA ARG A 480 26.75 -26.00 11.08
C ARG A 480 27.45 -27.17 10.38
N LYS A 481 26.72 -27.94 9.57
CA LYS A 481 27.26 -29.06 8.78
C LYS A 481 27.52 -28.72 7.30
N LEU A 482 27.67 -27.45 6.95
CA LEU A 482 28.01 -27.03 5.58
C LEU A 482 29.34 -27.66 5.13
N THR A 483 29.32 -28.41 4.04
CA THR A 483 30.50 -29.05 3.45
C THR A 483 31.20 -28.12 2.45
N LEU A 484 32.42 -28.47 2.05
CA LEU A 484 33.15 -27.73 1.03
C LEU A 484 32.49 -27.86 -0.35
N SER A 485 31.97 -29.04 -0.71
CA SER A 485 31.28 -29.23 -1.99
C SER A 485 30.04 -28.36 -2.08
N THR A 486 29.17 -28.41 -1.05
CA THR A 486 27.98 -27.56 -0.98
C THR A 486 28.37 -26.09 -1.04
N MET A 487 29.38 -25.65 -0.28
CA MET A 487 29.85 -24.27 -0.31
C MET A 487 30.28 -23.84 -1.73
N LYS A 488 31.09 -24.64 -2.43
CA LYS A 488 31.52 -24.37 -3.81
C LYS A 488 30.35 -24.31 -4.81
N SER A 489 29.28 -25.05 -4.55
CA SER A 489 28.09 -25.05 -5.41
C SER A 489 27.21 -23.80 -5.24
N ILE A 490 27.29 -23.10 -4.10
CA ILE A 490 26.43 -21.94 -3.82
C ILE A 490 26.69 -20.86 -4.87
N ASN A 491 25.70 -20.64 -5.72
CA ASN A 491 25.77 -19.68 -6.80
C ASN A 491 25.06 -18.37 -6.40
N PRO A 492 25.78 -17.23 -6.31
CA PRO A 492 25.21 -15.94 -5.91
C PRO A 492 24.07 -15.44 -6.80
N MET A 493 24.13 -15.70 -8.11
CA MET A 493 23.10 -15.31 -9.06
C MET A 493 21.85 -16.17 -8.88
N ALA A 494 22.01 -17.49 -8.68
CA ALA A 494 20.90 -18.37 -8.35
C ALA A 494 20.22 -17.96 -7.03
N THR A 495 21.02 -17.56 -6.02
CA THR A 495 20.50 -16.98 -4.76
C THR A 495 19.67 -15.73 -5.03
N HIS A 496 20.21 -14.79 -5.80
CA HIS A 496 19.51 -13.54 -6.12
C HIS A 496 18.19 -13.79 -6.86
N LYS A 497 18.25 -14.64 -7.89
CA LYS A 497 17.10 -15.06 -8.70
C LYS A 497 16.03 -15.74 -7.84
N GLY A 498 16.41 -16.75 -7.07
CA GLY A 498 15.49 -17.47 -6.19
C GLY A 498 14.84 -16.56 -5.14
N MET A 499 15.61 -15.69 -4.49
CA MET A 499 15.08 -14.75 -3.50
C MET A 499 14.17 -13.68 -4.11
N THR A 500 14.48 -13.23 -5.33
CA THR A 500 13.63 -12.30 -6.09
C THR A 500 12.32 -12.97 -6.48
N LEU A 501 12.34 -14.21 -6.96
CA LEU A 501 11.14 -14.98 -7.26
C LEU A 501 10.24 -15.10 -6.02
N LEU A 502 10.80 -15.52 -4.88
CA LEU A 502 10.04 -15.69 -3.64
C LEU A 502 9.42 -14.36 -3.17
N THR A 503 10.18 -13.27 -3.14
CA THR A 503 9.71 -12.01 -2.51
C THR A 503 8.98 -11.05 -3.46
N ALA A 504 9.48 -10.86 -4.68
CA ALA A 504 8.94 -9.95 -5.67
C ALA A 504 7.91 -10.59 -6.61
N GLY A 505 8.03 -11.90 -6.87
CA GLY A 505 7.05 -12.68 -7.64
C GLY A 505 5.93 -13.22 -6.75
N LEU A 506 6.23 -14.22 -5.92
CA LEU A 506 5.25 -14.92 -5.07
C LEU A 506 4.79 -14.12 -3.83
N GLY A 507 5.36 -12.94 -3.63
CA GLY A 507 4.93 -12.02 -2.60
C GLY A 507 5.39 -12.32 -1.18
N GLN A 508 6.34 -13.25 -1.02
CA GLN A 508 6.73 -13.78 0.28
C GLN A 508 7.29 -12.73 1.23
N ARG A 509 6.80 -12.76 2.47
CA ARG A 509 7.20 -11.85 3.54
C ARG A 509 8.15 -12.58 4.48
N ILE A 510 9.43 -12.25 4.41
CA ILE A 510 10.43 -12.79 5.35
C ILE A 510 10.52 -11.86 6.56
N LYS A 511 10.18 -12.31 7.76
CA LYS A 511 10.23 -11.49 8.98
C LYS A 511 11.63 -11.44 9.58
N LYS A 512 12.25 -12.62 9.77
CA LYS A 512 13.61 -12.82 10.28
C LYS A 512 14.31 -13.93 9.50
N ILE A 513 15.64 -13.93 9.53
CA ILE A 513 16.50 -15.00 9.00
C ILE A 513 17.45 -15.40 10.12
N HIS A 514 17.14 -16.50 10.82
CA HIS A 514 17.97 -17.11 11.84
C HIS A 514 19.05 -17.95 11.16
N LEU A 515 20.32 -17.57 11.34
CA LEU A 515 21.46 -18.23 10.72
C LEU A 515 22.40 -18.80 11.80
N MET A 516 22.53 -20.12 11.85
CA MET A 516 23.45 -20.78 12.80
C MET A 516 24.89 -20.65 12.31
N SER A 517 25.80 -20.15 13.16
CA SER A 517 27.16 -19.74 12.79
C SER A 517 28.27 -20.78 12.95
N GLY A 518 27.95 -22.01 13.36
CA GLY A 518 28.96 -23.03 13.69
C GLY A 518 29.74 -23.64 12.50
N SER A 519 29.66 -23.09 11.29
CA SER A 519 30.43 -23.56 10.14
C SER A 519 31.77 -22.84 10.01
N LYS A 520 32.83 -23.58 9.63
CA LYS A 520 34.10 -22.96 9.20
C LYS A 520 33.97 -22.10 7.93
N PHE A 521 32.89 -22.26 7.16
CA PHE A 521 32.60 -21.47 5.96
C PHE A 521 31.61 -20.32 6.22
N PHE A 522 31.25 -20.05 7.47
CA PHE A 522 30.20 -19.09 7.83
C PHE A 522 30.41 -17.70 7.21
N ASN A 523 31.62 -17.15 7.30
CA ASN A 523 31.93 -15.84 6.72
C ASN A 523 31.71 -15.79 5.20
N ALA A 524 31.97 -16.88 4.49
CA ALA A 524 31.71 -16.98 3.06
C ALA A 524 30.20 -16.97 2.76
N VAL A 525 29.39 -17.66 3.58
CA VAL A 525 27.92 -17.63 3.48
C VAL A 525 27.39 -16.21 3.70
N VAL A 526 27.87 -15.51 4.73
CA VAL A 526 27.48 -14.11 5.02
C VAL A 526 27.87 -13.18 3.88
N ALA A 527 29.07 -13.33 3.31
CA ALA A 527 29.53 -12.55 2.17
C ALA A 527 28.64 -12.78 0.93
N ILE A 528 28.30 -14.04 0.61
CA ILE A 528 27.37 -14.36 -0.47
C ILE A 528 25.98 -13.79 -0.20
N GLY A 529 25.48 -13.89 1.03
CA GLY A 529 24.21 -13.27 1.42
C GLY A 529 24.22 -11.77 1.12
N ARG A 530 25.28 -11.06 1.52
CA ARG A 530 25.39 -9.60 1.35
C ARG A 530 25.31 -9.14 -0.11
N GLN A 531 25.90 -9.91 -1.03
CA GLN A 531 25.89 -9.57 -2.46
C GLN A 531 24.61 -10.05 -3.17
N SER A 532 23.95 -11.09 -2.67
CA SER A 532 22.86 -11.76 -3.40
C SER A 532 21.47 -11.37 -2.96
N ILE A 533 21.26 -10.89 -1.73
CA ILE A 533 19.92 -10.51 -1.24
C ILE A 533 19.85 -9.01 -0.97
N SER A 534 18.66 -8.42 -1.08
CA SER A 534 18.47 -6.97 -0.85
C SER A 534 18.95 -6.54 0.54
N ALA A 535 19.46 -5.30 0.66
CA ALA A 535 19.89 -4.74 1.94
C ALA A 535 18.82 -4.85 3.04
N LYS A 536 17.55 -4.66 2.67
CA LYS A 536 16.40 -4.81 3.57
C LYS A 536 16.24 -6.23 4.12
N LEU A 537 16.53 -7.27 3.34
CA LEU A 537 16.50 -8.66 3.81
C LEU A 537 17.77 -9.01 4.59
N PHE A 538 18.92 -8.50 4.16
CA PHE A 538 20.18 -8.72 4.85
C PHE A 538 20.15 -8.19 6.29
N GLN A 539 19.53 -7.03 6.51
CA GLN A 539 19.28 -6.46 7.84
C GLN A 539 18.36 -7.30 8.74
N ARG A 540 17.70 -8.34 8.21
CA ARG A 540 16.84 -9.26 8.97
C ARG A 540 17.56 -10.53 9.41
N ILE A 541 18.84 -10.67 9.07
CA ILE A 541 19.66 -11.80 9.51
C ILE A 541 20.01 -11.63 10.99
N ILE A 542 19.71 -12.66 11.77
CA ILE A 542 20.12 -12.81 13.15
C ILE A 542 21.05 -14.01 13.20
N ILE A 543 22.25 -13.80 13.73
CA ILE A 543 23.29 -14.81 13.77
C ILE A 543 23.26 -15.47 15.14
N HIS A 544 23.20 -16.80 15.17
CA HIS A 544 23.18 -17.60 16.39
C HIS A 544 24.43 -18.48 16.48
N ASP A 545 25.21 -18.30 17.53
CA ASP A 545 26.39 -19.12 17.85
C ASP A 545 26.04 -20.40 18.62
N SER A 546 24.86 -20.42 19.22
CA SER A 546 24.39 -21.43 20.16
C SER A 546 22.88 -21.66 19.98
N LEU A 547 22.38 -22.78 20.48
CA LEU A 547 20.93 -23.03 20.48
C LEU A 547 20.24 -22.13 21.51
N GLU A 548 20.92 -21.79 22.60
CA GLU A 548 20.47 -20.85 23.63
C GLU A 548 20.11 -19.50 23.02
N SER A 549 20.98 -18.94 22.16
CA SER A 549 20.68 -17.71 21.41
C SER A 549 19.49 -17.87 20.45
N LEU A 550 19.30 -19.05 19.85
CA LEU A 550 18.14 -19.31 19.00
C LEU A 550 16.83 -19.33 19.83
N TYR A 551 16.87 -19.90 21.04
CA TYR A 551 15.70 -20.02 21.92
C TYR A 551 15.17 -18.68 22.42
N GLU A 552 16.00 -17.62 22.43
CA GLU A 552 15.56 -16.25 22.72
C GLU A 552 14.59 -15.69 21.67
N HIS A 553 14.57 -16.29 20.47
CA HIS A 553 13.72 -15.83 19.37
C HIS A 553 12.62 -16.81 18.98
N ILE A 554 12.89 -18.12 19.08
CA ILE A 554 11.94 -19.18 18.74
C ILE A 554 11.79 -20.09 19.97
N PRO A 555 10.57 -20.28 20.50
CA PRO A 555 10.34 -21.17 21.64
C PRO A 555 10.89 -22.57 21.39
N LYS A 556 11.67 -23.09 22.35
CA LYS A 556 12.34 -24.38 22.23
C LYS A 556 11.38 -25.50 21.89
N GLU A 557 10.19 -25.51 22.50
CA GLU A 557 9.18 -26.54 22.33
C GLU A 557 8.64 -26.60 20.90
N GLN A 558 8.70 -25.50 20.14
CA GLN A 558 8.26 -25.43 18.74
C GLN A 558 9.32 -25.90 17.74
N LEU A 559 10.57 -26.08 18.18
CA LEU A 559 11.66 -26.50 17.30
C LEU A 559 11.67 -28.02 17.11
N PRO A 560 12.22 -28.52 15.99
CA PRO A 560 12.52 -29.94 15.80
C PRO A 560 13.44 -30.50 16.89
N VAL A 561 13.36 -31.80 17.15
CA VAL A 561 14.32 -32.51 18.03
C VAL A 561 15.79 -32.28 17.65
N ASP A 562 16.09 -32.01 16.38
CA ASP A 562 17.44 -31.67 15.89
C ASP A 562 18.00 -30.35 16.45
N PHE A 563 17.13 -29.49 16.96
CA PHE A 563 17.45 -28.24 17.64
C PHE A 563 17.05 -28.30 19.12
N GLY A 564 16.85 -29.50 19.68
CA GLY A 564 16.53 -29.70 21.10
C GLY A 564 15.06 -29.45 21.48
N GLY A 565 14.16 -29.30 20.52
CA GLY A 565 12.73 -29.10 20.77
C GLY A 565 11.90 -30.38 20.81
N LEU A 566 10.58 -30.25 20.65
CA LEU A 566 9.61 -31.35 20.77
C LEU A 566 8.97 -31.77 19.43
N GLU A 567 9.15 -30.98 18.36
CA GLU A 567 8.63 -31.32 17.04
C GLU A 567 9.43 -32.46 16.38
N LYS A 568 8.83 -33.13 15.40
CA LYS A 568 9.50 -34.17 14.58
C LYS A 568 10.82 -33.66 14.01
N SER A 569 11.73 -34.59 13.73
CA SER A 569 13.02 -34.24 13.12
C SER A 569 12.84 -33.48 11.79
N THR A 570 13.78 -32.61 11.44
CA THR A 570 13.76 -31.88 10.17
C THR A 570 13.70 -32.83 8.98
N LYS A 571 14.34 -34.01 9.09
CA LYS A 571 14.32 -35.05 8.06
C LYS A 571 12.92 -35.62 7.89
N GLU A 572 12.25 -35.99 8.97
CA GLU A 572 10.88 -36.52 8.91
C GLU A 572 9.89 -35.49 8.36
N LEU A 573 10.00 -34.23 8.78
CA LEU A 573 9.17 -33.14 8.26
C LEU A 573 9.47 -32.86 6.78
N SER A 574 10.73 -32.88 6.37
CA SER A 574 11.13 -32.69 4.97
C SER A 574 10.61 -33.83 4.08
N ASP A 575 10.69 -35.08 4.54
CA ASP A 575 10.13 -36.23 3.83
C ASP A 575 8.61 -36.18 3.74
N GLN A 576 7.94 -35.76 4.81
CA GLN A 576 6.49 -35.54 4.83
C GLN A 576 6.10 -34.47 3.80
N MET A 577 6.77 -33.33 3.79
CA MET A 577 6.54 -32.26 2.80
C MET A 577 6.81 -32.73 1.38
N PHE A 578 7.90 -33.45 1.13
CA PHE A 578 8.20 -33.94 -0.21
C PHE A 578 7.15 -34.94 -0.72
N ARG A 579 6.65 -35.86 0.14
CA ARG A 579 5.55 -36.76 -0.24
C ARG A 579 4.29 -35.99 -0.66
N GLU A 580 3.94 -34.93 0.07
CA GLU A 580 2.80 -34.10 -0.28
C GLU A 580 3.01 -33.33 -1.59
N ILE A 581 4.18 -32.70 -1.76
CA ILE A 581 4.54 -31.94 -2.97
C ILE A 581 4.57 -32.85 -4.22
N SER A 582 4.99 -34.11 -4.05
CA SER A 582 5.09 -35.11 -5.12
C SER A 582 3.83 -35.96 -5.33
N SER A 583 2.72 -35.63 -4.66
CA SER A 583 1.42 -36.24 -4.96
C SER A 583 0.93 -35.87 -6.36
N GLU A 584 0.17 -36.76 -7.00
CA GLU A 584 -0.32 -36.54 -8.37
C GLU A 584 -1.10 -35.22 -8.50
N GLU A 585 -1.94 -34.92 -7.51
CA GLU A 585 -2.74 -33.69 -7.48
C GLU A 585 -1.86 -32.42 -7.50
N ASN A 586 -0.76 -32.41 -6.72
CA ASN A 586 0.14 -31.26 -6.70
C ASN A 586 1.04 -31.21 -7.94
N ILE A 587 1.43 -32.36 -8.50
CA ILE A 587 2.16 -32.42 -9.78
C ILE A 587 1.31 -31.83 -10.91
N GLU A 588 0.05 -32.23 -11.03
CA GLU A 588 -0.87 -31.67 -12.04
C GLU A 588 -1.05 -30.16 -11.89
N ARG A 589 -1.19 -29.70 -10.65
CA ARG A 589 -1.29 -28.27 -10.36
C ARG A 589 -0.02 -27.50 -10.76
N VAL A 590 1.16 -28.03 -10.46
CA VAL A 590 2.42 -27.39 -10.87
C VAL A 590 2.48 -27.29 -12.39
N LYS A 591 2.14 -28.36 -13.12
CA LYS A 591 2.06 -28.34 -14.60
C LYS A 591 1.07 -27.30 -15.13
N TYR A 592 -0.01 -27.02 -14.42
CA TYR A 592 -0.93 -25.93 -14.74
C TYR A 592 -0.27 -24.56 -14.52
N LEU A 593 0.38 -24.36 -13.36
CA LEU A 593 1.04 -23.09 -13.02
C LEU A 593 2.27 -22.79 -13.90
N GLU A 594 2.97 -23.80 -14.41
CA GLU A 594 4.04 -23.63 -15.41
C GLU A 594 3.56 -22.91 -16.67
N LYS A 595 2.28 -23.04 -17.01
CA LYS A 595 1.67 -22.35 -18.16
C LYS A 595 1.31 -20.88 -17.86
N ALA A 596 1.26 -20.50 -16.58
CA ALA A 596 0.93 -19.15 -16.14
C ALA A 596 2.07 -18.17 -16.45
N SER A 597 2.17 -17.78 -17.71
CA SER A 597 3.18 -16.86 -18.22
C SER A 597 2.59 -15.72 -19.04
N THR A 598 3.45 -14.82 -19.51
CA THR A 598 3.08 -13.69 -20.35
C THR A 598 3.35 -13.95 -21.84
N ASN A 599 2.63 -13.26 -22.71
CA ASN A 599 3.01 -13.01 -24.09
C ASN A 599 3.25 -11.51 -24.25
N GLU A 600 4.53 -11.13 -24.27
CA GLU A 600 4.95 -9.73 -24.25
C GLU A 600 4.52 -8.95 -25.49
N SER A 601 4.26 -9.60 -26.64
CA SER A 601 3.77 -8.92 -27.85
C SER A 601 2.33 -8.40 -27.71
N TYR A 602 1.55 -8.94 -26.78
CA TYR A 602 0.20 -8.48 -26.47
C TYR A 602 0.14 -7.55 -25.26
N ARG A 603 1.29 -7.20 -24.66
CA ARG A 603 1.34 -6.24 -23.56
C ARG A 603 1.19 -4.83 -24.13
N MET A 604 0.14 -4.11 -23.70
CA MET A 604 -0.09 -2.74 -24.16
C MET A 604 1.15 -1.86 -23.88
N SER A 605 1.74 -1.33 -24.95
CA SER A 605 3.07 -0.72 -24.95
C SER A 605 3.04 0.73 -24.45
N CYS A 606 3.17 0.93 -23.14
CA CYS A 606 3.93 2.08 -22.60
C CYS A 606 4.25 1.89 -21.11
N LYS A 607 5.56 1.91 -20.79
CA LYS A 607 6.17 1.98 -19.45
C LYS A 607 6.14 0.70 -18.59
N PHE A 608 7.04 -0.25 -18.86
CA PHE A 608 7.30 -1.33 -17.90
C PHE A 608 8.71 -1.94 -17.95
N ASN A 609 9.72 -1.24 -18.51
CA ASN A 609 11.07 -1.80 -18.66
C ASN A 609 12.15 -1.27 -17.70
N GLU A 610 11.86 -0.33 -16.80
CA GLU A 610 12.87 0.16 -15.83
C GLU A 610 12.84 -0.55 -14.47
N GLU A 611 11.70 -1.11 -14.04
CA GLU A 611 11.56 -1.70 -12.69
C GLU A 611 12.17 -3.11 -12.56
N TYR A 612 12.60 -3.70 -13.68
CA TYR A 612 13.20 -5.04 -13.78
C TYR A 612 14.69 -5.00 -14.14
N SER A 613 15.24 -3.82 -14.41
CA SER A 613 16.65 -3.58 -14.78
C SER A 613 17.64 -3.87 -13.65
N GLY A 614 17.16 -4.29 -12.47
CA GLY A 614 17.98 -4.74 -11.35
C GLY A 614 18.54 -6.16 -11.49
N MET A 615 18.19 -6.92 -12.54
CA MET A 615 18.83 -8.21 -12.84
C MET A 615 20.00 -7.98 -13.82
N PRO A 616 21.27 -8.14 -13.39
CA PRO A 616 22.40 -8.04 -14.30
C PRO A 616 22.31 -9.16 -15.35
N GLY A 617 22.25 -8.78 -16.63
CA GLY A 617 22.49 -9.71 -17.75
C GLY A 617 21.27 -10.31 -18.45
N SER A 618 20.14 -9.62 -18.61
CA SER A 618 19.08 -10.10 -19.51
C SER A 618 18.45 -8.97 -20.30
N PHE A 619 18.31 -9.20 -21.61
CA PHE A 619 17.74 -8.39 -22.69
C PHE A 619 18.68 -7.42 -23.42
N LYS A 620 19.09 -7.87 -24.62
CA LYS A 620 19.34 -6.99 -25.77
C LYS A 620 18.07 -6.19 -26.02
N THR A 621 18.20 -4.87 -26.07
CA THR A 621 17.20 -3.95 -26.58
C THR A 621 16.87 -4.35 -28.02
N LEU A 622 15.65 -4.83 -28.27
CA LEU A 622 15.06 -4.85 -29.60
C LEU A 622 13.95 -3.80 -29.58
N CYS A 623 14.33 -2.56 -29.85
CA CYS A 623 13.46 -1.66 -30.59
C CYS A 623 13.55 -2.12 -32.04
N VAL A 624 12.43 -2.53 -32.63
CA VAL A 624 12.30 -2.56 -34.08
C VAL A 624 11.13 -1.64 -34.40
N ASP A 625 11.40 -0.77 -35.37
CA ASP A 625 10.65 0.42 -35.78
C ASP A 625 9.17 0.19 -36.12
#